data_AF-A0A3C0S3P4-F1
#
_entry.id   AF-A0A3C0S3P4-F1
#
_cell.length_a   1.000
_cell.length_b   1.000
_cell.length_c   1.000
_cell.angle_alpha   90.00
_cell.angle_beta   90.00
_cell.angle_gamma   90.00
#
_symmetry.space_group_name_H-M   'P 1'
#
loop_
_entity.id
_entity.type
_entity.pdbx_description
1 polymer ?
#
loop_
_entity_poly.entity_id
_entity_poly.type
_entity_poly.pdbx_seq_one_letter_code
_entity_poly.pdbx_strand_id
1 'polypeptide(L)'
;MNFSLSSAIATTLLFGATALQAQTNMKPSDTEYYSPVPPTVTINQGIPSDAIVLFDGKDLSQWKSEKGKANWTVANNVLEVKPGAGAIETNEHFSDFQLHIEWKSPEVIKGEGQGRGNSGIFLQGLYEIQVLDNNNNPTYVNGGAGSIYKQRPPLAQVIAPEKWHVYDIIYKAPQFNKDGILTAKGTVTVLHNSV
;
A
#
# COMPACT_ATOMS: atom_id res chain seq x y z
N MET A 1 80.20 -34.87 38.21
CA MET A 1 79.49 -35.39 37.02
C MET A 1 78.65 -36.57 37.46
N ASN A 2 77.33 -36.45 37.35
CA ASN A 2 76.37 -37.52 37.01
C ASN A 2 74.95 -36.99 37.20
N PHE A 3 74.26 -36.84 36.08
CA PHE A 3 72.84 -36.52 36.00
C PHE A 3 72.01 -37.76 36.32
N SER A 4 70.90 -37.58 37.03
CA SER A 4 69.77 -38.52 36.99
C SER A 4 68.48 -37.71 37.08
N LEU A 5 67.86 -37.48 35.92
CA LEU A 5 66.48 -37.03 35.83
C LEU A 5 65.57 -38.14 36.35
N SER A 6 64.58 -37.80 37.17
CA SER A 6 63.44 -38.68 37.44
C SER A 6 62.15 -37.88 37.29
N SER A 7 61.56 -38.09 36.13
CA SER A 7 60.16 -37.99 35.72
C SER A 7 59.18 -37.29 36.65
N ALA A 8 58.77 -36.08 36.25
CA ALA A 8 57.52 -35.48 36.69
C ALA A 8 56.35 -36.19 35.99
N ILE A 9 55.47 -36.83 36.76
CA ILE A 9 54.20 -37.39 36.28
C ILE A 9 53.26 -36.20 36.02
N ALA A 10 53.06 -35.87 34.75
CA ALA A 10 52.05 -34.90 34.35
C ALA A 10 50.67 -35.57 34.38
N THR A 11 49.93 -35.35 35.48
CA THR A 11 48.51 -35.74 35.57
C THR A 11 47.69 -34.77 34.71
N THR A 12 47.41 -35.14 33.47
CA THR A 12 46.47 -34.40 32.62
C THR A 12 45.05 -34.62 33.14
N LEU A 13 44.52 -33.65 33.89
CA LEU A 13 43.10 -33.55 34.20
C LEU A 13 42.36 -33.24 32.89
N LEU A 14 41.76 -34.26 32.27
CA LEU A 14 40.74 -34.08 31.25
C LEU A 14 39.53 -33.40 31.91
N PHE A 15 39.45 -32.08 31.83
CA PHE A 15 38.18 -31.38 31.96
C PHE A 15 37.36 -31.70 30.71
N GLY A 16 36.53 -32.74 30.80
CA GLY A 16 35.48 -32.99 29.84
C GLY A 16 34.50 -31.82 29.88
N ALA A 17 34.65 -30.88 28.95
CA ALA A 17 33.63 -29.89 28.68
C ALA A 17 32.42 -30.61 28.08
N THR A 18 31.52 -31.10 28.93
CA THR A 18 30.15 -31.39 28.50
C THR A 18 29.50 -30.05 28.21
N ALA A 19 29.76 -29.52 27.01
CA ALA A 19 28.83 -28.59 26.40
C ALA A 19 27.53 -29.37 26.23
N LEU A 20 26.67 -29.33 27.26
CA LEU A 20 25.26 -29.64 27.14
C LEU A 20 24.76 -28.77 26.00
N GLN A 21 24.67 -29.36 24.81
CA GLN A 21 23.83 -28.82 23.76
C GLN A 21 22.42 -28.91 24.32
N ALA A 22 22.00 -27.86 25.03
CA ALA A 22 20.61 -27.53 25.23
C ALA A 22 20.04 -27.12 23.86
N GLN A 23 20.03 -28.05 22.92
CA GLN A 23 19.24 -27.96 21.72
C GLN A 23 17.82 -28.21 22.21
N THR A 24 17.10 -27.12 22.47
CA THR A 24 15.71 -27.17 22.89
C THR A 24 14.93 -27.92 21.82
N ASN A 25 14.37 -29.07 22.18
CA ASN A 25 13.43 -29.81 21.33
C ASN A 25 12.09 -29.06 21.30
N MET A 26 12.07 -27.84 20.75
CA MET A 26 10.82 -27.09 20.57
C MET A 26 9.92 -27.87 19.61
N LYS A 27 8.71 -28.18 20.06
CA LYS A 27 7.65 -28.71 19.20
C LYS A 27 6.94 -27.54 18.54
N PRO A 28 6.36 -27.72 17.33
CA PRO A 28 5.52 -26.69 16.72
C PRO A 28 4.43 -26.14 17.67
N SER A 29 3.86 -26.99 18.52
CA SER A 29 2.86 -26.62 19.54
C SER A 29 3.32 -25.60 20.56
N ASP A 30 4.63 -25.48 20.81
CA ASP A 30 5.16 -24.57 21.83
C ASP A 30 5.05 -23.09 21.41
N THR A 31 4.75 -22.83 20.13
CA THR A 31 4.51 -21.50 19.57
C THR A 31 3.07 -21.27 19.13
N GLU A 32 2.19 -22.25 19.30
CA GLU A 32 0.77 -22.17 18.91
C GLU A 32 -0.05 -21.41 19.96
N TYR A 33 -0.82 -20.43 19.52
CA TYR A 33 -1.86 -19.77 20.31
C TYR A 33 -3.16 -19.77 19.52
N TYR A 34 -4.27 -20.05 20.22
CA TYR A 34 -5.59 -20.27 19.59
C TYR A 34 -6.57 -19.12 19.86
N SER A 35 -6.14 -18.09 20.60
CA SER A 35 -6.95 -16.94 20.96
C SER A 35 -6.12 -15.65 20.97
N PRO A 36 -6.67 -14.51 20.53
CA PRO A 36 -8.04 -14.35 20.02
C PRO A 36 -8.24 -15.04 18.67
N VAL A 37 -9.44 -15.59 18.46
CA VAL A 37 -9.83 -16.15 17.15
C VAL A 37 -9.97 -14.98 16.17
N PRO A 38 -9.26 -14.99 15.03
CA PRO A 38 -9.40 -13.93 14.03
C PRO A 38 -10.84 -13.79 13.52
N PRO A 39 -11.30 -12.56 13.21
CA PRO A 39 -12.61 -12.38 12.59
C PRO A 39 -12.67 -13.05 11.21
N THR A 40 -13.85 -13.52 10.83
CA THR A 40 -14.09 -14.10 9.50
C THR A 40 -14.51 -13.01 8.52
N VAL A 41 -13.83 -12.93 7.38
CA VAL A 41 -14.16 -12.05 6.25
C VAL A 41 -14.56 -12.92 5.07
N THR A 42 -15.68 -12.59 4.44
CA THR A 42 -16.16 -13.25 3.21
C THR A 42 -15.98 -12.33 2.01
N ILE A 43 -15.81 -12.90 0.82
CA ILE A 43 -15.67 -12.13 -0.42
C ILE A 43 -16.94 -12.31 -1.25
N ASN A 44 -17.58 -11.21 -1.63
CA ASN A 44 -18.71 -11.20 -2.55
C ASN A 44 -18.35 -10.35 -3.78
N GLN A 45 -18.30 -10.97 -4.97
CA GLN A 45 -17.93 -10.29 -6.22
C GLN A 45 -16.61 -9.50 -6.13
N GLY A 46 -15.62 -10.04 -5.42
CA GLY A 46 -14.32 -9.38 -5.21
C GLY A 46 -14.28 -8.37 -4.07
N ILE A 47 -15.42 -8.06 -3.44
CA ILE A 47 -15.51 -7.09 -2.33
C ILE A 47 -15.49 -7.84 -0.99
N PRO A 48 -14.54 -7.53 -0.08
CA PRO A 48 -14.55 -8.04 1.29
C PRO A 48 -15.77 -7.57 2.09
N SER A 49 -16.33 -8.44 2.93
CA SER A 49 -17.54 -8.15 3.72
C SER A 49 -17.35 -7.06 4.78
N ASP A 50 -16.10 -6.72 5.11
CA ASP A 50 -15.72 -5.65 6.03
C ASP A 50 -15.30 -4.36 5.31
N ALA A 51 -15.32 -4.33 3.97
CA ALA A 51 -14.99 -3.14 3.19
C ALA A 51 -16.15 -2.13 3.16
N ILE A 52 -15.80 -0.84 3.19
CA ILE A 52 -16.75 0.24 2.91
C ILE A 52 -16.81 0.43 1.39
N VAL A 53 -17.97 0.20 0.79
CA VAL A 53 -18.18 0.40 -0.65
C VAL A 53 -18.35 1.88 -0.93
N LEU A 54 -17.31 2.51 -1.49
CA LEU A 54 -17.34 3.94 -1.84
C LEU A 54 -18.15 4.22 -3.11
N PHE A 55 -18.24 3.27 -4.04
CA PHE A 55 -19.06 3.39 -5.24
C PHE A 55 -19.53 2.01 -5.71
N ASP A 56 -20.84 1.84 -5.91
CA ASP A 56 -21.47 0.58 -6.30
C ASP A 56 -22.11 0.64 -7.69
N GLY A 57 -21.81 1.69 -8.47
CA GLY A 57 -22.40 1.94 -9.78
C GLY A 57 -23.65 2.82 -9.77
N LYS A 58 -24.23 3.15 -8.61
CA LYS A 58 -25.54 3.81 -8.56
C LYS A 58 -25.49 5.32 -8.37
N ASP A 59 -24.75 5.79 -7.37
CA ASP A 59 -24.79 7.20 -6.98
C ASP A 59 -23.52 7.67 -6.26
N LEU A 60 -23.54 8.92 -5.81
CA LEU A 60 -22.46 9.57 -5.08
C LEU A 60 -22.76 9.68 -3.57
N SER A 61 -23.53 8.76 -2.98
CA SER A 61 -23.96 8.88 -1.58
C SER A 61 -22.79 8.92 -0.59
N GLN A 62 -21.65 8.33 -0.96
CA GLN A 62 -20.42 8.30 -0.15
C GLN A 62 -19.50 9.51 -0.41
N TRP A 63 -19.92 10.44 -1.27
CA TRP A 63 -19.07 11.53 -1.76
C TRP A 63 -19.71 12.90 -1.56
N LYS A 64 -18.85 13.88 -1.30
CA LYS A 64 -19.17 15.31 -1.27
C LYS A 64 -18.16 16.08 -2.11
N SER A 65 -18.44 17.35 -2.37
CA SER A 65 -17.47 18.30 -2.90
C SER A 65 -17.16 19.34 -1.83
N GLU A 66 -16.07 20.08 -2.01
CA GLU A 66 -15.71 21.21 -1.12
C GLU A 66 -16.87 22.22 -0.97
N LYS A 67 -17.72 22.36 -2.01
CA LYS A 67 -18.84 23.30 -2.06
C LYS A 67 -20.19 22.66 -1.75
N GLY A 68 -20.22 21.44 -1.22
CA GLY A 68 -21.45 20.73 -0.86
C GLY A 68 -21.59 19.40 -1.59
N LYS A 69 -22.63 19.23 -2.41
CA LYS A 69 -22.90 17.94 -3.07
C LYS A 69 -21.87 17.64 -4.16
N ALA A 70 -21.40 16.40 -4.25
CA ALA A 70 -20.60 15.94 -5.37
C ALA A 70 -21.43 15.95 -6.67
N ASN A 71 -20.84 16.43 -7.77
CA ASN A 71 -21.56 16.66 -9.04
C ASN A 71 -20.83 16.06 -10.25
N TRP A 72 -20.13 14.94 -10.03
CA TRP A 72 -19.67 14.08 -11.12
C TRP A 72 -20.84 13.27 -11.67
N THR A 73 -20.68 12.72 -12.87
CA THR A 73 -21.77 12.03 -13.58
C THR A 73 -21.72 10.54 -13.30
N VAL A 74 -22.85 9.91 -12.98
CA VAL A 74 -22.96 8.44 -12.99
C VAL A 74 -23.61 8.01 -14.30
N ALA A 75 -22.90 7.18 -15.07
CA ALA A 75 -23.39 6.62 -16.31
C ALA A 75 -22.83 5.20 -16.50
N ASN A 76 -23.66 4.25 -16.95
CA ASN A 76 -23.24 2.87 -17.23
C ASN A 76 -22.48 2.20 -16.06
N ASN A 77 -22.93 2.42 -14.82
CA ASN A 77 -22.29 1.94 -13.59
C ASN A 77 -20.86 2.48 -13.35
N VAL A 78 -20.49 3.60 -13.99
CA VAL A 78 -19.21 4.28 -13.82
C VAL A 78 -19.44 5.69 -13.30
N LEU A 79 -18.53 6.14 -12.43
CA LEU A 79 -18.45 7.51 -11.97
C LEU A 79 -17.48 8.31 -12.85
N GLU A 80 -18.01 9.20 -13.68
CA GLU A 80 -17.26 9.99 -14.65
C GLU A 80 -17.00 11.42 -14.14
N VAL A 81 -15.74 11.86 -14.22
CA VAL A 81 -15.35 13.24 -13.92
C VAL A 81 -16.15 14.21 -14.80
N LYS A 82 -16.80 15.19 -14.16
CA LYS A 82 -17.45 16.30 -14.88
C LYS A 82 -16.50 17.51 -14.92
N PRO A 83 -15.96 17.90 -16.09
CA PRO A 83 -15.06 19.05 -16.19
C PRO A 83 -15.68 20.32 -15.59
N GLY A 84 -14.91 21.04 -14.79
CA GLY A 84 -15.36 22.26 -14.10
C GLY A 84 -16.20 22.03 -12.83
N ALA A 85 -16.58 20.79 -12.49
CA ALA A 85 -17.30 20.50 -11.25
C ALA A 85 -16.42 20.50 -9.99
N GLY A 86 -15.09 20.47 -10.16
CA GLY A 86 -14.12 20.39 -9.07
C GLY A 86 -13.90 18.95 -8.58
N ALA A 87 -13.04 18.82 -7.57
CA ALA A 87 -12.76 17.55 -6.92
C ALA A 87 -13.93 17.08 -6.06
N ILE A 88 -13.97 15.77 -5.80
CA ILE A 88 -14.88 15.15 -4.83
C ILE A 88 -14.04 14.41 -3.79
N GLU A 89 -14.60 14.26 -2.60
CA GLU A 89 -13.97 13.57 -1.48
C GLU A 89 -14.98 12.67 -0.77
N THR A 90 -14.48 11.68 -0.05
CA THR A 90 -15.33 10.80 0.76
C THR A 90 -16.02 11.58 1.87
N ASN A 91 -17.21 11.16 2.27
CA ASN A 91 -17.89 11.74 3.43
C ASN A 91 -17.09 11.49 4.71
N GLU A 92 -16.57 10.27 4.85
CA GLU A 92 -15.76 9.79 5.95
C GLU A 92 -14.28 10.17 5.79
N HIS A 93 -13.57 10.19 6.91
CA HIS A 93 -12.14 10.40 6.97
C HIS A 93 -11.42 9.13 7.42
N PHE A 94 -10.30 8.83 6.76
CA PHE A 94 -9.55 7.58 6.98
C PHE A 94 -8.13 7.87 7.46
N SER A 95 -7.58 6.93 8.22
CA SER A 95 -6.17 6.91 8.63
C SER A 95 -5.42 5.80 7.89
N ASP A 96 -5.18 4.67 8.52
CA ASP A 96 -4.62 3.48 7.87
C ASP A 96 -5.73 2.78 7.08
N PHE A 97 -5.48 2.43 5.82
CA PHE A 97 -6.47 1.75 4.98
C PHE A 97 -5.86 0.95 3.83
N GLN A 98 -6.67 0.02 3.31
CA GLN A 98 -6.50 -0.57 2.00
C GLN A 98 -7.58 0.00 1.08
N LEU A 99 -7.21 0.41 -0.13
CA LEU A 99 -8.11 0.98 -1.12
C LEU A 99 -7.95 0.25 -2.44
N HIS A 100 -9.07 -0.23 -2.97
CA HIS A 100 -9.18 -0.72 -4.34
C HIS A 100 -9.92 0.33 -5.17
N ILE A 101 -9.36 0.72 -6.31
CA ILE A 101 -10.02 1.63 -7.26
C ILE A 101 -9.65 1.26 -8.69
N GLU A 102 -10.68 1.17 -9.53
CA GLU A 102 -10.52 1.06 -10.98
C GLU A 102 -10.73 2.42 -11.65
N TRP A 103 -9.90 2.75 -12.61
CA TRP A 103 -9.98 3.98 -13.38
C TRP A 103 -9.67 3.74 -14.84
N LYS A 104 -10.18 4.62 -15.69
CA LYS A 104 -10.04 4.52 -17.14
C LYS A 104 -9.87 5.90 -17.74
N SER A 105 -8.93 6.04 -18.67
CA SER A 105 -8.76 7.27 -19.43
C SER A 105 -9.96 7.52 -20.36
N PRO A 106 -10.29 8.78 -20.68
CA PRO A 106 -11.35 9.09 -21.63
C PRO A 106 -11.12 8.42 -22.99
N GLU A 107 -12.20 7.95 -23.62
CA GLU A 107 -12.14 7.32 -24.96
C GLU A 107 -11.61 8.27 -26.03
N VAL A 108 -11.91 9.57 -25.90
CA VAL A 108 -11.41 10.61 -26.79
C VAL A 108 -10.11 11.18 -26.24
N ILE A 109 -9.00 10.86 -26.90
CA ILE A 109 -7.68 11.41 -26.58
C ILE A 109 -7.66 12.91 -26.86
N LYS A 110 -7.31 13.70 -25.85
CA LYS A 110 -7.07 15.15 -25.94
C LYS A 110 -5.87 15.53 -25.10
N GLY A 111 -5.05 16.44 -25.63
CA GLY A 111 -3.84 16.92 -24.97
C GLY A 111 -2.69 15.92 -25.00
N GLU A 112 -1.60 16.29 -24.32
CA GLU A 112 -0.36 15.52 -24.20
C GLU A 112 0.26 15.76 -22.82
N GLY A 113 1.18 14.87 -22.41
CA GLY A 113 1.79 14.89 -21.09
C GLY A 113 0.73 14.96 -19.98
N GLN A 114 0.87 15.94 -19.09
CA GLN A 114 -0.06 16.17 -17.99
C GLN A 114 -1.44 16.70 -18.42
N GLY A 115 -1.60 17.15 -19.67
CA GLY A 115 -2.88 17.62 -20.19
C GLY A 115 -3.81 16.51 -20.68
N ARG A 116 -3.37 15.25 -20.63
CA ARG A 116 -4.09 14.11 -21.21
C ARG A 116 -4.55 13.14 -20.11
N GLY A 117 -5.87 13.11 -19.88
CA GLY A 117 -6.50 12.15 -18.96
C GLY A 117 -6.01 12.25 -17.51
N ASN A 118 -5.72 13.45 -17.03
CA ASN A 118 -5.14 13.69 -15.71
C ASN A 118 -6.21 13.74 -14.61
N SER A 119 -5.96 13.02 -13.52
CA SER A 119 -6.71 13.03 -12.26
C SER A 119 -5.78 12.58 -11.12
N GLY A 120 -6.29 12.35 -9.92
CA GLY A 120 -5.45 11.85 -8.83
C GLY A 120 -6.27 11.32 -7.66
N ILE A 121 -5.68 10.37 -6.92
CA ILE A 121 -6.22 9.91 -5.63
C ILE A 121 -5.41 10.57 -4.52
N PHE A 122 -6.05 11.43 -3.75
CA PHE A 122 -5.41 12.15 -2.66
C PHE A 122 -5.61 11.41 -1.33
N LEU A 123 -4.57 10.73 -0.86
CA LEU A 123 -4.58 10.04 0.43
C LEU A 123 -4.65 11.10 1.54
N GLN A 124 -5.71 11.02 2.35
CA GLN A 124 -6.07 12.01 3.37
C GLN A 124 -6.21 13.45 2.82
N GLY A 125 -6.49 13.61 1.52
CA GLY A 125 -6.55 14.92 0.86
C GLY A 125 -5.20 15.61 0.64
N LEU A 126 -4.08 14.94 0.96
CA LEU A 126 -2.75 15.57 0.99
C LEU A 126 -1.73 14.93 0.03
N TYR A 127 -1.72 13.60 -0.06
CA TYR A 127 -0.69 12.86 -0.80
C TYR A 127 -1.28 12.25 -2.07
N GLU A 128 -0.88 12.77 -3.22
CA GLU A 128 -1.45 12.37 -4.51
C GLU A 128 -0.75 11.12 -5.08
N ILE A 129 -1.56 10.08 -5.32
CA ILE A 129 -1.23 8.99 -6.23
C ILE A 129 -1.76 9.38 -7.60
N GLN A 130 -0.83 9.56 -8.54
CA GLN A 130 -1.15 10.14 -9.84
C GLN A 130 -2.01 9.21 -10.69
N VAL A 131 -3.01 9.78 -11.37
CA VAL A 131 -3.79 9.12 -12.42
C VAL A 131 -3.58 9.89 -13.71
N LEU A 132 -3.07 9.20 -14.73
CA LEU A 132 -2.78 9.82 -16.01
C LEU A 132 -2.92 8.81 -17.14
N ASP A 133 -3.37 9.28 -18.31
CA ASP A 133 -3.28 8.46 -19.53
C ASP A 133 -1.80 8.30 -19.90
N ASN A 134 -1.27 7.09 -19.69
CA ASN A 134 0.13 6.76 -19.94
C ASN A 134 0.35 6.12 -21.32
N ASN A 135 -0.71 5.87 -22.11
CA ASN A 135 -0.63 5.11 -23.35
C ASN A 135 -0.03 5.96 -24.48
N ASN A 136 1.25 5.71 -24.77
CA ASN A 136 2.05 6.49 -25.73
C ASN A 136 1.96 8.00 -25.45
N ASN A 137 2.11 8.37 -24.18
CA ASN A 137 2.02 9.75 -23.71
C ASN A 137 3.20 10.09 -22.79
N PRO A 138 4.35 10.52 -23.36
CA PRO A 138 5.51 10.89 -22.56
C PRO A 138 5.23 12.07 -21.62
N THR A 139 5.76 11.99 -20.40
CA THR A 139 5.74 13.08 -19.41
C THR A 139 6.95 12.97 -18.47
N TYR A 140 7.11 13.88 -17.51
CA TYR A 140 8.17 13.77 -16.51
C TYR A 140 7.94 12.57 -15.58
N VAL A 141 8.97 11.77 -15.34
CA VAL A 141 8.85 10.42 -14.75
C VAL A 141 8.25 10.39 -13.34
N ASN A 142 8.47 11.44 -12.54
CA ASN A 142 7.88 11.58 -11.21
C ASN A 142 6.46 12.16 -11.22
N GLY A 143 5.79 12.24 -12.37
CA GLY A 143 4.39 12.65 -12.49
C GLY A 143 3.57 11.84 -13.49
N GLY A 144 4.05 10.66 -13.91
CA GLY A 144 3.24 9.67 -14.62
C GLY A 144 2.31 8.91 -13.68
N ALA A 145 1.33 8.16 -14.21
CA ALA A 145 0.41 7.41 -13.35
C ALA A 145 1.17 6.42 -12.44
N GLY A 146 0.71 6.31 -11.20
CA GLY A 146 1.29 5.47 -10.15
C GLY A 146 2.42 6.16 -9.37
N SER A 147 2.85 7.36 -9.79
CA SER A 147 3.78 8.16 -9.00
C SER A 147 3.13 8.67 -7.72
N ILE A 148 3.95 8.84 -6.67
CA ILE A 148 3.65 9.82 -5.63
C ILE A 148 4.01 11.17 -6.25
N TYR A 149 2.99 11.95 -6.61
CA TYR A 149 3.14 13.04 -7.56
C TYR A 149 4.26 14.01 -7.18
N LYS A 150 5.20 14.19 -8.13
CA LYS A 150 6.46 14.94 -8.05
C LYS A 150 7.46 14.52 -6.96
N GLN A 151 7.17 13.50 -6.16
CA GLN A 151 8.05 13.03 -5.08
C GLN A 151 8.78 11.74 -5.43
N ARG A 152 8.08 10.75 -6.00
CA ARG A 152 8.65 9.45 -6.33
C ARG A 152 8.04 8.89 -7.61
N PRO A 153 8.84 8.58 -8.65
CA PRO A 153 8.35 7.88 -9.83
C PRO A 153 7.87 6.47 -9.46
N PRO A 154 6.91 5.90 -10.21
CA PRO A 154 6.57 4.48 -10.06
C PRO A 154 7.79 3.62 -10.43
N LEU A 155 7.85 2.39 -9.89
CA LEU A 155 8.94 1.47 -10.20
C LEU A 155 8.87 0.94 -11.64
N ALA A 156 7.67 0.91 -12.22
CA ALA A 156 7.43 0.55 -13.60
C ALA A 156 6.30 1.42 -14.18
N GLN A 157 6.34 1.66 -15.49
CA GLN A 157 5.21 2.23 -16.21
C GLN A 157 4.28 1.09 -16.63
N VAL A 158 3.02 1.15 -16.21
CA VAL A 158 2.01 0.16 -16.60
C VAL A 158 1.14 0.75 -17.70
N ILE A 159 1.02 -0.01 -18.79
CA ILE A 159 0.24 0.30 -19.99
C ILE A 159 -0.86 -0.76 -20.08
N ALA A 160 -2.12 -0.35 -20.13
CA ALA A 160 -3.27 -1.24 -20.25
C ALA A 160 -3.93 -1.05 -21.61
N PRO A 161 -3.83 -2.02 -22.54
CA PRO A 161 -4.53 -1.95 -23.82
C PRO A 161 -6.06 -2.04 -23.66
N GLU A 162 -6.53 -2.69 -22.59
CA GLU A 162 -7.95 -2.99 -22.33
C GLU A 162 -8.72 -1.87 -21.60
N LYS A 163 -8.11 -0.68 -21.53
CA LYS A 163 -8.67 0.61 -21.10
C LYS A 163 -8.93 0.81 -19.60
N TRP A 164 -9.16 -0.24 -18.82
CA TRP A 164 -9.23 -0.13 -17.35
C TRP A 164 -7.88 -0.37 -16.70
N HIS A 165 -7.60 0.43 -15.68
CA HIS A 165 -6.47 0.33 -14.79
C HIS A 165 -6.99 0.11 -13.38
N VAL A 166 -6.29 -0.72 -12.62
CA VAL A 166 -6.60 -1.07 -11.24
C VAL A 166 -5.48 -0.57 -10.36
N TYR A 167 -5.82 0.17 -9.31
CA TYR A 167 -4.93 0.43 -8.20
C TYR A 167 -5.41 -0.30 -6.95
N ASP A 168 -4.52 -1.12 -6.40
CA ASP A 168 -4.60 -1.57 -5.02
C ASP A 168 -3.58 -0.79 -4.19
N ILE A 169 -4.08 0.01 -3.25
CA ILE A 169 -3.29 0.95 -2.44
C ILE A 169 -3.33 0.49 -0.99
N ILE A 170 -2.15 0.28 -0.40
CA ILE A 170 -1.99 0.01 1.03
C ILE A 170 -1.35 1.24 1.65
N TYR A 171 -2.10 1.93 2.50
CA TYR A 171 -1.67 3.20 3.10
C TYR A 171 -1.58 3.10 4.61
N LYS A 172 -0.47 3.62 5.15
CA LYS A 172 -0.27 3.87 6.57
C LYS A 172 -0.08 5.36 6.77
N ALA A 173 -0.94 5.97 7.59
CA ALA A 173 -0.93 7.40 7.83
C ALA A 173 0.32 7.84 8.62
N PRO A 174 0.83 9.07 8.39
CA PRO A 174 1.82 9.66 9.27
C PRO A 174 1.27 9.83 10.68
N GLN A 175 2.14 9.69 11.69
CA GLN A 175 1.79 9.91 13.08
C GLN A 175 2.48 11.17 13.60
N PHE A 176 1.76 11.94 14.41
CA PHE A 176 2.24 13.16 15.03
C PHE A 176 2.02 13.08 16.54
N ASN A 177 2.92 13.66 17.33
CA ASN A 177 2.71 13.83 18.76
C ASN A 177 1.77 15.02 19.06
N LYS A 178 1.49 15.27 20.34
CA LYS A 178 0.61 16.37 20.78
C LYS A 178 1.12 17.77 20.39
N ASP A 179 2.41 17.92 20.14
CA ASP A 179 3.06 19.18 19.73
C ASP A 179 3.08 19.35 18.20
N GLY A 180 2.48 18.40 17.45
CA GLY A 180 2.46 18.41 15.99
C GLY A 180 3.78 17.96 15.35
N ILE A 181 4.71 17.38 16.13
CA ILE A 181 5.97 16.85 15.61
C ILE A 181 5.71 15.47 15.01
N LEU A 182 6.19 15.26 13.78
CA LEU A 182 6.12 13.98 13.09
C LEU A 182 6.94 12.91 13.84
N THR A 183 6.27 11.85 14.29
CA THR A 183 6.89 10.72 14.99
C THR A 183 7.04 9.48 14.11
N ALA A 184 6.19 9.32 13.09
CA ALA A 184 6.32 8.28 12.08
C ALA A 184 5.89 8.81 10.70
N LYS A 185 6.70 8.58 9.67
CA LYS A 185 6.35 8.93 8.29
C LYS A 185 5.23 8.02 7.79
N GLY A 186 4.31 8.58 7.01
CA GLY A 186 3.35 7.79 6.27
C GLY A 186 4.05 6.95 5.20
N THR A 187 3.48 5.79 4.90
CA THR A 187 3.99 4.88 3.87
C THR A 187 2.85 4.45 2.97
N VAL A 188 3.13 4.32 1.67
CA VAL A 188 2.17 3.82 0.69
C VAL A 188 2.83 2.76 -0.18
N THR A 189 2.09 1.69 -0.44
CA THR A 189 2.35 0.76 -1.54
C THR A 189 1.23 0.90 -2.55
N VAL A 190 1.56 1.01 -3.83
CA VAL A 190 0.61 1.06 -4.93
C VAL A 190 0.94 -0.09 -5.87
N LEU A 191 -0.03 -0.97 -6.10
CA LEU A 191 0.04 -1.97 -7.15
C LEU A 191 -0.80 -1.49 -8.32
N HIS A 192 -0.21 -1.39 -9.51
CA HIS A 192 -0.90 -0.94 -10.72
C HIS A 192 -1.09 -2.13 -11.66
N ASN A 193 -2.33 -2.60 -11.81
CA ASN A 193 -2.64 -3.88 -12.49
C ASN A 193 -1.78 -5.04 -11.94
N SER A 194 -1.64 -5.10 -10.62
CA SER A 194 -0.84 -6.07 -9.88
C SER A 194 0.68 -6.01 -10.10
N VAL A 195 1.20 -4.95 -10.74
CA VAL A 195 2.64 -4.63 -10.87
C VAL A 195 3.10 -3.71 -9.75
#